data_AF-A0A1M5U5E0-F1
#
_entry.id   AF-A0A1M5U5E0-F1
#
_cell.length_a   1.000
_cell.length_b   1.000
_cell.length_c   1.000
_cell.angle_alpha   90.00
_cell.angle_beta   90.00
_cell.angle_gamma   90.00
#
_symmetry.space_group_name_H-M   'P 1'
#
loop_
_entity.id
_entity.type
_entity.pdbx_description
1 polymer ?
#
loop_
_entity_poly.entity_id
_entity_poly.type
_entity_poly.pdbx_seq_one_letter_code
_entity_poly.pdbx_strand_id
1 'polypeptide(L)' 'METFLQLCKTTESRLGRRLLENELLFLQWMYNRYLEEKPKKTLNA' A
#
# COMPACT_ATOMS: atom_id res chain seq x y z
N MET A 1 -0.33 -0.69 10.92
CA MET A 1 -0.09 -1.21 9.55
C MET A 1 -1.14 -0.51 8.72
N GLU A 2 -0.75 0.47 7.91
CA GLU A 2 -1.72 1.22 7.11
C GLU A 2 -2.46 0.25 6.20
N THR A 3 -3.78 0.40 6.08
CA THR A 3 -4.55 -0.39 5.13
C THR A 3 -4.33 0.13 3.72
N PHE A 4 -4.52 -0.72 2.71
CA PHE A 4 -4.46 -0.29 1.32
C PHE A 4 -5.34 0.93 1.03
N LEU A 5 -6.54 1.00 1.62
CA LEU A 5 -7.45 2.14 1.46
C LEU A 5 -6.89 3.43 2.08
N GLN A 6 -6.19 3.35 3.22
CA GLN A 6 -5.53 4.50 3.85
C GLN A 6 -4.35 4.99 2.99
N LEU A 7 -3.59 4.07 2.41
CA LEU A 7 -2.51 4.38 1.47
C LEU A 7 -3.04 5.13 0.24
N CYS A 8 -4.15 4.65 -0.35
CA CYS A 8 -4.79 5.34 -1.48
C CYS A 8 -5.25 6.74 -1.10
N LYS A 9 -6.02 6.89 0.00
CA LYS A 9 -6.50 8.22 0.45
C LYS A 9 -5.36 9.20 0.74
N THR A 10 -4.29 8.73 1.36
CA THR A 10 -3.11 9.56 1.65
C THR A 10 -2.41 9.99 0.37
N THR A 11 -2.30 9.08 -0.60
CA THR A 11 -1.66 9.37 -1.89
C THR A 11 -2.50 10.36 -2.69
N GLU A 12 -3.82 10.18 -2.74
CA GLU A 12 -4.74 11.14 -3.38
C GLU A 12 -4.68 12.52 -2.74
N SER A 13 -4.66 12.58 -1.40
CA SER A 13 -4.53 13.84 -0.66
C SER A 13 -3.22 14.56 -0.95
N ARG A 14 -2.12 13.82 -1.16
CA ARG A 14 -0.80 14.41 -1.49
C ARG A 14 -0.69 14.84 -2.95
N LEU A 15 -1.33 14.10 -3.85
CA LEU A 15 -1.38 14.44 -5.27
C LEU A 15 -2.37 15.57 -5.58
N GLY A 16 -3.33 15.84 -4.68
CA GLY A 16 -4.40 16.81 -4.90
C GLY A 16 -5.41 16.35 -5.97
N ARG A 17 -5.40 15.07 -6.34
CA ARG A 17 -6.30 14.45 -7.32
C ARG A 17 -6.54 12.99 -6.98
N ARG A 18 -7.58 12.41 -7.60
CA ARG A 18 -7.83 10.97 -7.52
C ARG A 18 -6.74 10.19 -8.26
N LEU A 19 -6.51 8.97 -7.80
CA LEU A 19 -5.63 8.03 -8.48
C LEU A 19 -6.28 7.56 -9.79
N LEU A 20 -5.47 7.50 -10.84
CA LEU A 20 -5.87 6.84 -12.08
C LEU A 20 -5.83 5.32 -11.88
N GLU A 21 -6.56 4.58 -12.72
CA GLU A 21 -6.64 3.11 -12.64
C GLU A 21 -5.27 2.44 -12.62
N ASN A 22 -4.36 2.86 -13.50
CA ASN A 22 -3.00 2.32 -13.57
C ASN A 22 -2.19 2.61 -12.29
N GLU A 23 -2.38 3.77 -11.67
CA GLU A 23 -1.70 4.13 -10.41
C GLU A 23 -2.24 3.30 -9.25
N LEU A 24 -3.53 2.99 -9.27
CA LEU A 24 -4.21 2.13 -8.31
C LEU A 24 -3.71 0.69 -8.40
N LEU A 25 -3.57 0.15 -9.62
CA LEU A 25 -2.99 -1.17 -9.87
C LEU A 25 -1.52 -1.24 -9.40
N PHE A 26 -0.74 -0.18 -9.67
CA PHE A 26 0.64 -0.09 -9.21
C PHE A 26 0.73 -0.07 -7.68
N LEU A 27 -0.08 0.76 -7.01
CA LEU A 27 -0.13 0.82 -5.55
C LEU A 27 -0.56 -0.51 -4.93
N GLN A 28 -1.51 -1.21 -5.56
CA GLN A 28 -1.96 -2.52 -5.10
C GLN A 28 -0.84 -3.55 -5.19
N TRP A 29 -0.10 -3.57 -6.30
CA TRP A 29 1.05 -4.45 -6.46
C TRP A 29 2.14 -4.15 -5.41
N MET A 30 2.48 -2.87 -5.21
CA MET A 30 3.45 -2.45 -4.20
C MET A 30 3.02 -2.85 -2.77
N TYR A 31 1.74 -2.66 -2.46
CA TYR A 31 1.20 -3.01 -1.14
C TYR A 31 1.27 -4.51 -0.89
N ASN A 32 0.88 -5.34 -1.87
CA ASN A 32 0.97 -6.79 -1.77
C ASN A 32 2.43 -7.24 -1.59
N ARG A 33 3.34 -6.68 -2.39
CA ARG A 33 4.76 -6.98 -2.29
C ARG A 33 5.34 -6.59 -0.93
N TYR A 34 4.95 -5.43 -0.38
CA TYR A 34 5.33 -5.03 0.97
C TYR A 34 4.83 -6.02 2.03
N LEU A 35 3.63 -6.59 1.87
CA LEU A 35 3.12 -7.62 2.78
C LEU A 35 3.90 -8.93 2.70
N GLU A 36 4.27 -9.35 1.48
CA GLU A 36 5.06 -10.56 1.23
C GLU A 36 6.50 -10.43 1.72
N GLU A 37 7.13 -9.29 1.47
CA GLU A 37 8.51 -8.99 1.87
C GLU A 37 8.60 -8.54 3.34
N LYS A 38 7.45 -8.28 3.99
CA LYS A 38 7.46 -7.98 5.42
C LYS A 38 8.06 -9.19 6.12
N PRO A 39 9.21 -9.04 6.82
CA PRO A 39 9.79 -10.16 7.54
C PRO A 39 8.70 -10.65 8.48
N LYS A 40 8.30 -11.92 8.32
CA LYS A 40 7.53 -12.64 9.34
C LYS A 40 8.37 -12.50 10.59
N LYS A 41 8.06 -11.52 11.44
CA LYS A 41 8.69 -11.35 12.74
C LYS A 41 8.68 -12.74 13.36
N THR A 42 9.88 -13.24 13.59
CA THR A 42 10.15 -14.54 14.18
C THR A 42 9.24 -14.69 15.39
N LEU A 43 8.16 -15.48 15.25
CA LEU A 43 7.40 -16.02 16.37
C LEU A 43 8.25 -17.16 16.95
N ASN A 44 9.35 -16.77 17.59
CA ASN A 44 10.09 -17.59 18.53
C ASN A 44 10.24 -16.72 19.78
N ALA A 45 9.24 -16.79 20.65
CA ALA A 45 9.29 -16.35 22.03
C ALA A 45 8.56 -17.40 22.88
#